data_AF-A0A2E8G8W4-F1
#
_entry.id   AF-A0A2E8G8W4-F1
#
_cell.length_a   1.000
_cell.length_b   1.000
_cell.length_c   1.000
_cell.angle_alpha   90.00
_cell.angle_beta   90.00
_cell.angle_gamma   90.00
#
_symmetry.space_group_name_H-M   'P 1'
#
loop_
_entity.id
_entity.type
_entity.pdbx_description
1 polymer ?
#
loop_
_entity_poly.entity_id
_entity_poly.type
_entity_poly.pdbx_seq_one_letter_code
_entity_poly.pdbx_strand_id
1 'polypeptide(L)'
;MLEISREIVGAMVSDLRAWDDRCEFNIEHVGQRFFGYLDDFDSGNEKVIEKIFVFCYRFLCEFDFFVGPGKEMSMDLRSIKDRIQYQTELLSESVRSQVVYASYIMPANMIKQFVNHHDINSFRGFSGAVEEAKKLKGEWNKEIEDKKKSVQVIGDKLKDYEVGFNFVGLYQGFSDLAKKKILEARWLLGWLVFMGVAIVAPLVAEVVFVVSSNGDGFVINSDNFFLVFPLISIEIVLIYFFRVVLFNYRSVKGQVDQIELRKTLCQFIQSYAEYSGKIKKQDSGSLEKFENLIFSGVLSDPGKIPSTYDGLESLSELIKSTRG
;
A
#
# COMPACT_ATOMS: atom_id res chain seq x y z
N MET A 1 79.49 2.51 10.01
CA MET A 1 78.73 2.53 8.74
C MET A 1 78.35 1.12 8.31
N LEU A 2 79.31 0.21 8.05
CA LEU A 2 79.02 -1.15 7.59
C LEU A 2 78.11 -1.96 8.54
N GLU A 3 78.37 -1.94 9.84
CA GLU A 3 77.56 -2.64 10.85
C GLU A 3 76.10 -2.13 10.88
N ILE A 4 75.93 -0.81 10.87
CA ILE A 4 74.62 -0.16 10.84
C ILE A 4 73.85 -0.49 9.55
N SER A 5 74.52 -0.46 8.40
CA SER A 5 73.94 -0.89 7.13
C SER A 5 73.47 -2.34 7.18
N ARG A 6 74.26 -3.23 7.80
CA ARG A 6 73.91 -4.65 7.96
C ARG A 6 72.70 -4.84 8.86
N GLU A 7 72.57 -4.08 9.95
CA GLU A 7 71.42 -4.11 10.85
C GLU A 7 70.13 -3.67 10.11
N ILE A 8 70.20 -2.57 9.34
CA ILE A 8 69.05 -2.05 8.57
C ILE A 8 68.64 -3.02 7.46
N VAL A 9 69.60 -3.54 6.69
CA VAL A 9 69.32 -4.54 5.64
C VAL A 9 68.79 -5.84 6.24
N GLY A 10 69.30 -6.25 7.40
CA GLY A 10 68.76 -7.39 8.15
C GLY A 10 67.29 -7.20 8.54
N ALA A 11 66.93 -6.00 9.00
CA ALA A 11 65.54 -5.65 9.29
C ALA A 11 64.65 -5.62 8.04
N MET A 12 65.17 -5.15 6.89
CA MET A 12 64.46 -5.20 5.61
C MET A 12 64.15 -6.64 5.18
N VAL A 13 65.15 -7.52 5.24
CA VAL A 13 64.99 -8.94 4.87
C VAL A 13 64.00 -9.65 5.80
N SER A 14 63.91 -9.24 7.07
CA SER A 14 62.99 -9.86 8.03
C SER A 14 61.51 -9.57 7.75
N ASP A 15 61.17 -8.45 7.10
CA ASP A 15 59.79 -8.05 6.81
C ASP A 15 59.67 -7.29 5.48
N LEU A 16 60.02 -7.95 4.38
CA LEU A 16 60.06 -7.34 3.05
C LEU A 16 58.77 -6.60 2.66
N ARG A 17 57.60 -7.15 3.02
CA ARG A 17 56.30 -6.54 2.68
C ARG A 17 56.09 -5.21 3.37
N ALA A 18 56.43 -5.11 4.65
CA ALA A 18 56.26 -3.86 5.37
C ALA A 18 57.19 -2.75 4.84
N TRP A 19 58.36 -3.10 4.35
CA TRP A 19 59.28 -2.15 3.73
C TRP A 19 58.85 -1.79 2.30
N ASP A 20 58.38 -2.74 1.50
CA ASP A 20 57.84 -2.46 0.17
C ASP A 20 56.63 -1.50 0.23
N ASP A 21 55.67 -1.79 1.12
CA ASP A 21 54.44 -0.98 1.27
C ASP A 21 54.71 0.43 1.84
N ARG A 22 55.78 0.61 2.61
CA ARG A 22 56.07 1.87 3.33
C ARG A 22 57.20 2.68 2.72
N CYS A 23 57.98 2.10 1.81
CA CYS A 23 59.15 2.74 1.23
C CYS A 23 59.06 2.98 -0.28
N GLU A 24 57.85 3.12 -0.82
CA GLU A 24 57.59 3.31 -2.24
C GLU A 24 58.38 4.50 -2.84
N PHE A 25 58.56 5.60 -2.09
CA PHE A 25 59.27 6.79 -2.57
C PHE A 25 60.75 6.49 -2.85
N ASN A 26 61.49 5.91 -1.90
CA ASN A 26 62.89 5.57 -2.14
C ASN A 26 63.05 4.35 -3.06
N ILE A 27 62.10 3.42 -3.10
CA ILE A 27 62.09 2.33 -4.09
C ILE A 27 62.08 2.92 -5.51
N GLU A 28 61.19 3.89 -5.78
CA GLU A 28 61.09 4.56 -7.07
C GLU A 28 62.34 5.40 -7.40
N HIS A 29 62.84 6.19 -6.43
CA HIS A 29 63.86 7.21 -6.71
C HIS A 29 65.31 6.70 -6.61
N VAL A 30 65.58 5.70 -5.77
CA VAL A 30 66.95 5.23 -5.49
C VAL A 30 67.11 3.71 -5.46
N GLY A 31 66.03 2.92 -5.57
CA GLY A 31 66.07 1.47 -5.50
C GLY A 31 67.05 0.81 -6.49
N GLN A 32 66.99 1.17 -7.77
CA GLN A 32 67.88 0.61 -8.79
C GLN A 32 69.37 0.88 -8.50
N ARG A 33 69.69 2.09 -8.00
CA ARG A 33 71.07 2.45 -7.64
C ARG A 33 71.50 1.69 -6.39
N PHE A 34 70.61 1.55 -5.42
CA PHE A 34 70.89 0.81 -4.20
C PHE A 34 71.23 -0.65 -4.49
N PHE A 35 70.46 -1.34 -5.33
CA PHE A 35 70.78 -2.70 -5.77
C PHE A 35 72.12 -2.78 -6.51
N GLY A 36 72.42 -1.83 -7.41
CA GLY A 36 73.73 -1.81 -8.09
C GLY A 36 74.92 -1.71 -7.13
N TYR A 37 74.82 -0.91 -6.06
CA TYR A 37 75.88 -0.84 -5.04
C TYR A 37 75.94 -2.09 -4.14
N LEU A 38 74.83 -2.81 -3.97
CA LEU A 38 74.82 -4.09 -3.25
C LEU A 38 75.44 -5.21 -4.09
N ASP A 39 75.22 -5.21 -5.40
CA ASP A 39 75.79 -6.19 -6.33
C ASP A 39 77.31 -5.98 -6.50
N ASP A 40 77.77 -4.72 -6.53
CA ASP A 40 79.18 -4.33 -6.62
C ASP A 40 79.87 -4.24 -5.24
N PHE A 41 79.32 -4.89 -4.21
CA PHE A 41 79.82 -4.76 -2.84
C PHE A 41 81.22 -5.38 -2.67
N ASP A 42 82.17 -4.53 -2.26
CA ASP A 42 83.53 -4.92 -1.86
C ASP A 42 83.85 -4.33 -0.48
N SER A 43 84.29 -5.18 0.45
CA SER A 43 84.62 -4.81 1.83
C SER A 43 85.84 -3.89 1.94
N GLY A 44 86.68 -3.81 0.88
CA GLY A 44 87.80 -2.89 0.79
C GLY A 44 87.45 -1.49 0.27
N ASN A 45 86.24 -1.28 -0.27
CA ASN A 45 85.85 -0.02 -0.92
C ASN A 45 84.98 0.86 -0.01
N GLU A 46 85.63 1.75 0.73
CA GLU A 46 84.97 2.66 1.68
C GLU A 46 83.87 3.51 1.04
N LYS A 47 84.03 3.94 -0.22
CA LYS A 47 83.02 4.74 -0.94
C LYS A 47 81.74 3.97 -1.21
N VAL A 48 81.83 2.66 -1.51
CA VAL A 48 80.66 1.81 -1.74
C VAL A 48 79.90 1.63 -0.42
N ILE A 49 80.62 1.41 0.68
CA ILE A 49 80.06 1.30 2.03
C ILE A 49 79.31 2.59 2.43
N GLU A 50 79.90 3.76 2.16
CA GLU A 50 79.25 5.06 2.41
C GLU A 50 77.94 5.23 1.63
N LYS A 51 77.90 4.81 0.34
CA LYS A 51 76.68 4.89 -0.48
C LYS A 51 75.59 3.95 0.02
N ILE A 52 75.94 2.71 0.34
CA ILE A 52 75.01 1.74 0.91
C ILE A 52 74.44 2.27 2.22
N PHE A 53 75.28 2.82 3.09
CA PHE A 53 74.86 3.44 4.35
C PHE A 53 73.86 4.57 4.15
N VAL A 54 74.12 5.49 3.23
CA VAL A 54 73.20 6.59 2.91
C VAL A 54 71.84 6.07 2.45
N PHE A 55 71.81 5.08 1.57
CA PHE A 55 70.53 4.52 1.10
C PHE A 55 69.78 3.81 2.21
N CYS A 56 70.46 3.01 3.03
CA CYS A 56 69.85 2.36 4.20
C CYS A 56 69.21 3.40 5.13
N TYR A 57 69.89 4.51 5.40
CA TYR A 57 69.35 5.58 6.24
C TYR A 57 68.14 6.27 5.61
N ARG A 58 68.14 6.49 4.30
CA ARG A 58 66.99 7.06 3.58
C ARG A 58 65.76 6.16 3.70
N PHE A 59 65.92 4.86 3.46
CA PHE A 59 64.84 3.89 3.64
C PHE A 59 64.34 3.86 5.08
N LEU A 60 65.24 3.88 6.08
CA LEU A 60 64.87 3.93 7.50
C LEU A 60 64.02 5.18 7.82
N CYS A 61 64.40 6.35 7.31
CA CYS A 61 63.67 7.59 7.52
C CYS A 61 62.28 7.58 6.86
N GLU A 62 62.16 6.98 5.68
CA GLU A 62 60.86 6.83 5.00
C GLU A 62 59.96 5.82 5.72
N PHE A 63 60.52 4.68 6.15
CA PHE A 63 59.81 3.68 6.92
C PHE A 63 59.21 4.26 8.20
N ASP A 64 59.98 5.09 8.91
CA ASP A 64 59.52 5.82 10.10
C ASP A 64 58.45 6.86 9.78
N PHE A 65 58.54 7.54 8.63
CA PHE A 65 57.59 8.58 8.23
C PHE A 65 56.17 8.04 7.98
N PHE A 66 56.06 6.85 7.38
CA PHE A 66 54.76 6.20 7.10
C PHE A 66 54.30 5.23 8.19
N VAL A 67 54.86 5.31 9.40
CA VAL A 67 54.32 4.58 10.55
C VAL A 67 52.94 5.17 10.88
N GLY A 68 51.89 4.37 10.64
CA GLY A 68 50.49 4.81 10.80
C GLY A 68 50.17 5.37 12.20
N PRO A 69 49.02 6.06 12.35
CA PRO A 69 48.67 6.76 13.57
C PRO A 69 48.68 5.84 14.80
N GLY A 70 49.42 6.23 15.84
CA GLY A 70 49.53 5.50 17.11
C GLY A 70 50.48 4.29 17.09
N LYS A 71 51.26 4.10 16.01
CA LYS A 71 52.35 3.12 15.96
C LYS A 71 53.68 3.86 16.07
N GLU A 72 54.67 3.25 16.72
CA GLU A 72 56.06 3.69 16.69
C GLU A 72 56.90 2.67 15.92
N MET A 73 57.96 3.14 15.28
CA MET A 73 59.00 2.26 14.77
C MET A 73 59.57 1.40 15.91
N SER A 74 59.97 0.15 15.61
CA SER A 74 60.55 -0.74 16.62
C SER A 74 61.70 -0.06 17.37
N MET A 75 61.81 -0.32 18.68
CA MET A 75 62.82 0.30 19.55
C MET A 75 64.25 0.14 18.99
N ASP A 76 64.53 -1.00 18.36
CA ASP A 76 65.83 -1.30 17.74
C ASP A 76 66.14 -0.35 16.57
N LEU A 77 65.21 -0.22 15.62
CA LEU A 77 65.36 0.68 14.47
C LEU A 77 65.41 2.17 14.88
N ARG A 78 64.68 2.55 15.94
CA ARG A 78 64.75 3.90 16.53
C ARG A 78 66.12 4.19 17.13
N SER A 79 66.68 3.23 17.87
CA SER A 79 68.03 3.36 18.43
C SER A 79 69.09 3.51 17.33
N ILE A 80 68.92 2.82 16.19
CA ILE A 80 69.80 2.95 15.02
C ILE A 80 69.71 4.35 14.42
N LYS A 81 68.48 4.87 14.24
CA LYS A 81 68.25 6.24 13.73
C LYS A 81 68.89 7.29 14.64
N ASP A 82 68.68 7.19 15.95
CA ASP A 82 69.23 8.11 16.94
C ASP A 82 70.77 8.07 16.94
N ARG A 83 71.38 6.88 16.90
CA ARG A 83 72.85 6.70 16.80
C ARG A 83 73.43 7.42 15.59
N ILE A 84 72.78 7.29 14.42
CA ILE A 84 73.24 7.94 13.18
C ILE A 84 73.15 9.46 13.33
N GLN A 85 72.07 9.99 13.92
CA GLN A 85 71.89 11.42 14.12
C GLN A 85 72.93 12.02 15.07
N TYR A 86 73.24 11.34 16.18
CA TYR A 86 74.29 11.79 17.12
C TYR A 86 75.70 11.73 16.54
N GLN A 87 75.98 10.80 15.63
CA GLN A 87 77.30 10.65 15.00
C GLN A 87 77.47 11.46 13.70
N THR A 88 76.49 12.28 13.33
CA THR A 88 76.47 13.03 12.06
C THR A 88 77.70 13.92 11.84
N GLU A 89 78.29 14.44 12.91
CA GLU A 89 79.47 15.32 12.85
C GLU A 89 80.78 14.58 12.54
N LEU A 90 80.82 13.26 12.74
CA LEU A 90 81.98 12.40 12.49
C LEU A 90 82.00 11.82 11.06
N LEU A 91 80.98 12.12 10.25
CA LEU A 91 80.82 11.58 8.90
C LEU A 91 81.49 12.48 7.85
N SER A 92 81.87 11.88 6.72
CA SER A 92 82.38 12.62 5.56
C SER A 92 81.34 13.64 5.06
N GLU A 93 81.80 14.74 4.46
CA GLU A 93 80.92 15.83 4.03
C GLU A 93 79.82 15.35 3.06
N SER A 94 80.17 14.42 2.17
CA SER A 94 79.23 13.82 1.22
C SER A 94 78.13 13.03 1.93
N VAL A 95 78.49 12.19 2.91
CA VAL A 95 77.52 11.38 3.67
C VAL A 95 76.64 12.28 4.54
N ARG A 96 77.23 13.27 5.23
CA ARG A 96 76.51 14.23 6.06
C ARG A 96 75.42 14.97 5.30
N SER A 97 75.71 15.42 4.07
CA SER A 97 74.72 16.11 3.23
C SER A 97 73.49 15.25 2.95
N GLN A 98 73.69 13.94 2.73
CA GLN A 98 72.63 12.99 2.44
C GLN A 98 71.83 12.62 3.69
N VAL A 99 72.49 12.51 4.84
CA VAL A 99 71.82 12.31 6.14
C VAL A 99 70.92 13.51 6.46
N VAL A 100 71.38 14.74 6.25
CA VAL A 100 70.57 15.96 6.44
C VAL A 100 69.40 16.00 5.46
N TYR A 101 69.62 15.66 4.19
CA TYR A 101 68.55 15.56 3.20
C TYR A 101 67.47 14.56 3.64
N ALA A 102 67.87 13.34 4.02
CA ALA A 102 66.96 12.28 4.44
C ALA A 102 66.15 12.65 5.69
N SER A 103 66.78 13.35 6.64
CA SER A 103 66.14 13.75 7.89
C SER A 103 65.13 14.89 7.74
N TYR A 104 65.39 15.87 6.86
CA TYR A 104 64.62 17.13 6.84
C TYR A 104 63.97 17.46 5.50
N ILE A 105 64.64 17.21 4.37
CA ILE A 105 64.15 17.62 3.04
C ILE A 105 63.28 16.52 2.44
N MET A 106 63.66 15.26 2.61
CA MET A 106 62.94 14.10 2.08
C MET A 106 61.49 14.01 2.58
N PRO A 107 61.18 14.21 3.88
CA PRO A 107 59.79 14.25 4.36
C PRO A 107 58.92 15.30 3.66
N ALA A 108 59.47 16.49 3.40
CA ALA A 108 58.74 17.53 2.68
C ALA A 108 58.44 17.12 1.23
N ASN A 109 59.37 16.42 0.56
CA ASN A 109 59.17 15.89 -0.79
C ASN A 109 58.12 14.77 -0.81
N MET A 110 58.14 13.86 0.18
CA MET A 110 57.14 12.79 0.33
C MET A 110 55.73 13.37 0.53
N ILE A 111 55.57 14.37 1.40
CA ILE A 111 54.28 15.07 1.60
C ILE A 111 53.82 15.73 0.31
N LYS A 112 54.73 16.39 -0.41
CA LYS A 112 54.40 17.06 -1.67
C LYS A 112 53.87 16.06 -2.71
N GLN A 113 54.46 14.88 -2.82
CA GLN A 113 53.99 13.83 -3.73
C GLN A 113 52.65 13.26 -3.26
N PHE A 114 52.52 12.99 -1.97
CA PHE A 114 51.29 12.47 -1.36
C PHE A 114 50.10 13.41 -1.58
N VAL A 115 50.22 14.70 -1.23
CA VAL A 115 49.15 15.70 -1.35
C VAL A 115 48.72 15.94 -2.80
N ASN A 116 49.65 15.83 -3.75
CA ASN A 116 49.37 15.99 -5.17
C ASN A 116 48.86 14.70 -5.83
N HIS A 117 48.74 13.59 -5.10
CA HIS A 117 48.18 12.36 -5.62
C HIS A 117 46.69 12.54 -5.97
N HIS A 118 46.26 11.94 -7.07
CA HIS A 118 44.92 12.12 -7.64
C HIS A 118 43.79 11.73 -6.65
N ASP A 119 44.07 10.80 -5.74
CA ASP A 119 43.10 10.29 -4.76
C ASP A 119 42.75 11.32 -3.68
N ILE A 120 43.68 12.19 -3.30
CA ILE A 120 43.42 13.25 -2.30
C ILE A 120 42.61 14.39 -2.91
N ASN A 121 42.78 14.67 -4.20
CA ASN A 121 41.90 15.57 -4.92
C ASN A 121 40.46 15.03 -4.97
N SER A 122 40.29 13.72 -5.10
CA SER A 122 38.98 13.05 -5.06
C SER A 122 38.32 13.18 -3.68
N PHE A 123 39.11 13.13 -2.60
CA PHE A 123 38.61 13.34 -1.24
C PHE A 123 38.05 14.74 -1.01
N ARG A 124 38.58 15.78 -1.68
CA ARG A 124 38.01 17.14 -1.61
C ARG A 124 36.60 17.22 -2.20
N GLY A 125 36.29 16.40 -3.21
CA GLY A 125 34.95 16.30 -3.82
C GLY A 125 33.94 15.48 -3.01
N PHE A 126 34.42 14.58 -2.14
CA PHE A 126 33.57 13.68 -1.34
C PHE A 126 32.61 14.44 -0.42
N SER A 127 33.06 15.52 0.22
CA SER A 127 32.22 16.34 1.09
C SER A 127 31.02 16.93 0.34
N GLY A 128 31.22 17.39 -0.90
CA GLY A 128 30.15 17.90 -1.75
C GLY A 128 29.13 16.81 -2.13
N ALA A 129 29.62 15.64 -2.55
CA ALA A 129 28.77 14.50 -2.89
C ALA A 129 27.91 14.02 -1.70
N VAL A 130 28.47 14.04 -0.48
CA VAL A 130 27.72 13.68 0.74
C VAL A 130 26.59 14.68 1.02
N GLU A 131 26.83 15.97 0.81
CA GLU A 131 25.82 17.01 1.02
C GLU A 131 24.70 16.94 -0.03
N GLU A 132 25.03 16.70 -1.30
CA GLU A 132 24.05 16.46 -2.36
C GLU A 132 23.20 15.21 -2.09
N ALA A 133 23.83 14.10 -1.65
CA ALA A 133 23.12 12.89 -1.29
C ALA A 133 22.15 13.10 -0.13
N LYS A 134 22.52 13.91 0.88
CA LYS A 134 21.62 14.28 1.99
C LYS A 134 20.42 15.10 1.50
N LYS A 135 20.65 16.08 0.62
CA LYS A 135 19.57 16.88 0.03
C LYS A 135 18.61 16.01 -0.77
N LEU A 136 19.14 15.17 -1.66
CA LEU A 136 18.33 14.26 -2.49
C LEU A 136 17.51 13.29 -1.64
N LYS A 137 18.11 12.74 -0.56
CA LYS A 137 17.40 11.89 0.40
C LYS A 137 16.25 12.64 1.08
N GLY A 138 16.44 13.90 1.43
CA GLY A 138 15.38 14.74 2.00
C GLY A 138 14.22 14.98 1.04
N GLU A 139 14.53 15.28 -0.22
CA GLU A 139 13.54 15.47 -1.29
C GLU A 139 12.76 14.19 -1.57
N TRP A 140 13.46 13.05 -1.70
CA TRP A 140 12.81 11.74 -1.92
C TRP A 140 11.92 11.33 -0.76
N ASN A 141 12.32 11.56 0.48
CA ASN A 141 11.47 11.27 1.63
C ASN A 141 10.18 12.10 1.59
N LYS A 142 10.26 13.37 1.19
CA LYS A 142 9.09 14.23 1.03
C LYS A 142 8.18 13.74 -0.09
N GLU A 143 8.73 13.40 -1.25
CA GLU A 143 7.97 12.87 -2.38
C GLU A 143 7.29 11.54 -2.05
N ILE A 144 7.97 10.64 -1.32
CA ILE A 144 7.41 9.36 -0.87
C ILE A 144 6.24 9.61 0.08
N GLU A 145 6.36 10.54 1.02
CA GLU A 145 5.28 10.85 1.97
C GLU A 145 4.05 11.45 1.26
N ASP A 146 4.27 12.31 0.28
CA ASP A 146 3.19 12.91 -0.52
C ASP A 146 2.51 11.87 -1.43
N LYS A 147 3.29 10.95 -2.03
CA LYS A 147 2.75 9.81 -2.79
C LYS A 147 1.97 8.87 -1.88
N LYS A 148 2.46 8.58 -0.67
CA LYS A 148 1.77 7.73 0.30
C LYS A 148 0.42 8.30 0.70
N LYS A 149 0.34 9.61 0.98
CA LYS A 149 -0.94 10.30 1.22
C LYS A 149 -1.88 10.19 0.02
N SER A 150 -1.35 10.37 -1.19
CA SER A 150 -2.14 10.26 -2.43
C SER A 150 -2.71 8.86 -2.62
N VAL A 151 -1.90 7.82 -2.39
CA VAL A 151 -2.33 6.41 -2.43
C VAL A 151 -3.39 6.12 -1.38
N GLN A 152 -3.25 6.65 -0.16
CA GLN A 152 -4.23 6.47 0.89
C GLN A 152 -5.58 7.11 0.52
N VAL A 153 -5.57 8.34 -0.03
CA VAL A 153 -6.78 9.01 -0.53
C VAL A 153 -7.44 8.21 -1.65
N ILE A 154 -6.66 7.63 -2.56
CA ILE A 154 -7.20 6.76 -3.63
C ILE A 154 -7.82 5.50 -3.03
N GLY A 155 -7.16 4.87 -2.05
CA GLY A 155 -7.66 3.69 -1.35
C GLY A 155 -8.99 3.94 -0.64
N ASP A 156 -9.13 5.09 0.02
CA ASP A 156 -10.37 5.48 0.69
C ASP A 156 -11.50 5.70 -0.32
N LYS A 157 -11.23 6.41 -1.44
CA LYS A 157 -12.22 6.58 -2.52
C LYS A 157 -12.63 5.26 -3.16
N LEU A 158 -11.70 4.30 -3.29
CA LEU A 158 -12.01 3.01 -3.89
C LEU A 158 -12.96 2.20 -3.00
N LYS A 159 -12.81 2.28 -1.67
CA LYS A 159 -13.76 1.69 -0.72
C LYS A 159 -15.13 2.34 -0.84
N ASP A 160 -15.19 3.66 -0.95
CA ASP A 160 -16.46 4.38 -1.16
C ASP A 160 -17.15 3.91 -2.46
N TYR A 161 -16.38 3.75 -3.54
CA TYR A 161 -16.90 3.21 -4.80
C TYR A 161 -17.33 1.75 -4.72
N GLU A 162 -16.59 0.89 -4.01
CA GLU A 162 -16.96 -0.52 -3.80
C GLU A 162 -18.30 -0.63 -3.06
N VAL A 163 -18.51 0.20 -2.04
CA VAL A 163 -19.78 0.29 -1.32
C VAL A 163 -20.89 0.74 -2.26
N GLY A 164 -20.70 1.83 -3.02
CA GLY A 164 -21.67 2.30 -4.00
C GLY A 164 -22.02 1.26 -5.07
N PHE A 165 -21.01 0.56 -5.59
CA PHE A 165 -21.19 -0.48 -6.61
C PHE A 165 -21.94 -1.70 -6.08
N ASN A 166 -21.68 -2.12 -4.83
CA ASN A 166 -22.43 -3.19 -4.17
C ASN A 166 -23.92 -2.84 -4.02
N PHE A 167 -24.26 -1.58 -3.71
CA PHE A 167 -25.65 -1.13 -3.65
C PHE A 167 -26.32 -1.06 -5.03
N VAL A 168 -25.58 -0.68 -6.08
CA VAL A 168 -26.08 -0.75 -7.47
C VAL A 168 -26.37 -2.20 -7.86
N GLY A 169 -25.47 -3.13 -7.54
CA GLY A 169 -25.65 -4.55 -7.77
C GLY A 169 -26.87 -5.12 -7.03
N LEU A 170 -27.04 -4.76 -5.75
CA LEU A 170 -28.21 -5.15 -4.96
C LEU A 170 -29.50 -4.55 -5.52
N TYR A 171 -29.51 -3.28 -5.89
CA TYR A 171 -30.64 -2.63 -6.54
C TYR A 171 -31.03 -3.35 -7.83
N GLN A 172 -30.06 -3.69 -8.67
CA GLN A 172 -30.29 -4.42 -9.91
C GLN A 172 -30.87 -5.82 -9.63
N GLY A 173 -30.32 -6.53 -8.64
CA GLY A 173 -30.85 -7.82 -8.19
C GLY A 173 -32.30 -7.74 -7.69
N PHE A 174 -32.63 -6.75 -6.85
CA PHE A 174 -34.01 -6.52 -6.40
C PHE A 174 -34.94 -6.10 -7.55
N SER A 175 -34.46 -5.30 -8.50
CA SER A 175 -35.22 -4.88 -9.68
C SER A 175 -35.60 -6.07 -10.55
N ASP A 176 -34.67 -7.00 -10.78
CA ASP A 176 -34.94 -8.20 -11.55
C ASP A 176 -35.84 -9.19 -10.81
N LEU A 177 -35.71 -9.28 -9.48
CA LEU A 177 -36.64 -10.05 -8.65
C LEU A 177 -38.06 -9.47 -8.67
N ALA A 178 -38.19 -8.14 -8.61
CA ALA A 178 -39.47 -7.44 -8.72
C ALA A 178 -40.15 -7.72 -10.06
N LYS A 179 -39.42 -7.64 -11.18
CA LYS A 179 -39.95 -7.97 -12.51
C LYS A 179 -40.52 -9.39 -12.57
N LYS A 180 -39.80 -10.38 -12.03
CA LYS A 180 -40.26 -11.78 -11.98
C LYS A 180 -41.54 -11.91 -11.15
N LYS A 181 -41.61 -11.28 -9.98
CA LYS A 181 -42.78 -11.31 -9.09
C LYS A 181 -43.99 -10.55 -9.65
N ILE A 182 -43.78 -9.44 -10.34
CA ILE A 182 -44.86 -8.71 -11.04
C ILE A 182 -45.43 -9.56 -12.18
N LEU A 183 -44.58 -10.28 -12.92
CA LEU A 183 -45.04 -11.21 -13.95
C LEU A 183 -45.89 -12.33 -13.33
N GLU A 184 -45.42 -12.95 -12.24
CA GLU A 184 -46.18 -13.96 -11.47
C GLU A 184 -47.53 -13.41 -11.01
N ALA A 185 -47.57 -12.17 -10.47
CA ALA A 185 -48.81 -11.51 -10.06
C ALA A 185 -49.78 -11.29 -11.23
N ARG A 186 -49.29 -10.91 -12.42
CA ARG A 186 -50.12 -10.77 -13.62
C ARG A 186 -50.69 -12.10 -14.10
N TRP A 187 -49.91 -13.17 -14.04
CA TRP A 187 -50.41 -14.53 -14.33
C TRP A 187 -51.51 -14.95 -13.36
N LEU A 188 -51.30 -14.72 -12.06
CA LEU A 188 -52.31 -15.00 -11.03
C LEU A 188 -53.57 -14.14 -11.21
N LEU A 189 -53.43 -12.88 -11.61
CA LEU A 189 -54.57 -12.01 -11.94
C LEU A 189 -55.36 -12.58 -13.13
N GLY A 190 -54.68 -13.07 -14.18
CA GLY A 190 -55.31 -13.73 -15.31
C GLY A 190 -56.11 -14.96 -14.89
N TRP A 191 -55.53 -15.82 -14.04
CA TRP A 191 -56.23 -16.97 -13.45
C TRP A 191 -57.43 -16.56 -12.57
N LEU A 192 -57.29 -15.48 -11.80
CA LEU A 192 -58.38 -14.96 -10.97
C LEU A 192 -59.57 -14.51 -11.83
N VAL A 193 -59.31 -13.81 -12.94
CA VAL A 193 -60.35 -13.39 -13.90
C VAL A 193 -60.99 -14.61 -14.55
N PHE A 194 -60.20 -15.58 -15.00
CA PHE A 194 -60.71 -16.83 -15.59
C PHE A 194 -61.63 -17.58 -14.62
N MET A 195 -61.20 -17.76 -13.37
CA MET A 195 -62.01 -18.41 -12.33
C MET A 195 -63.26 -17.62 -11.99
N GLY A 196 -63.18 -16.29 -11.95
CA GLY A 196 -64.35 -15.43 -11.74
C GLY A 196 -65.40 -15.58 -12.85
N VAL A 197 -64.95 -15.62 -14.12
CA VAL A 197 -65.84 -15.89 -15.26
C VAL A 197 -66.39 -17.31 -15.18
N ALA A 198 -65.59 -18.31 -14.82
CA ALA A 198 -66.02 -19.70 -14.69
C ALA A 198 -67.08 -19.90 -13.60
N ILE A 199 -67.06 -19.11 -12.52
CA ILE A 199 -68.10 -19.12 -11.48
C ILE A 199 -69.40 -18.49 -12.00
N VAL A 200 -69.32 -17.39 -12.76
CA VAL A 200 -70.52 -16.66 -13.24
C VAL A 200 -71.14 -17.31 -14.49
N ALA A 201 -70.35 -18.03 -15.30
CA ALA A 201 -70.78 -18.58 -16.58
C ALA A 201 -71.97 -19.55 -16.50
N PRO A 202 -72.03 -20.52 -15.54
CA PRO A 202 -73.19 -21.40 -15.38
C PRO A 202 -74.48 -20.62 -15.08
N LEU A 203 -74.41 -19.64 -14.18
CA LEU A 203 -75.55 -18.79 -13.82
C LEU A 203 -76.08 -17.98 -15.01
N VAL A 204 -75.17 -17.41 -15.81
CA VAL A 204 -75.56 -16.66 -17.02
C VAL A 204 -76.13 -17.60 -18.08
N ALA A 205 -75.56 -18.79 -18.26
CA ALA A 205 -76.07 -19.78 -19.20
C ALA A 205 -77.49 -20.24 -18.84
N GLU A 206 -77.78 -20.45 -17.56
CA GLU A 206 -79.12 -20.76 -17.07
C GLU A 206 -80.12 -19.62 -17.38
N VAL A 207 -79.75 -18.37 -17.09
CA VAL A 207 -80.60 -17.21 -17.36
C VAL A 207 -80.87 -17.05 -18.86
N VAL A 208 -79.84 -17.20 -19.71
CA VAL A 208 -79.99 -17.11 -21.17
C VAL A 208 -80.87 -18.24 -21.72
N PHE A 209 -80.70 -19.46 -21.21
CA PHE A 209 -81.54 -20.60 -21.59
C PHE A 209 -83.02 -20.35 -21.27
N VAL A 210 -83.32 -19.85 -20.06
CA VAL A 210 -84.69 -19.53 -19.63
C VAL A 210 -85.31 -18.41 -20.48
N VAL A 211 -84.56 -17.35 -20.78
CA VAL A 211 -85.08 -16.22 -21.59
C VAL A 211 -85.26 -16.59 -23.07
N SER A 212 -84.40 -17.43 -23.63
CA SER A 212 -84.49 -17.81 -25.05
C SER A 212 -85.54 -18.89 -25.32
N SER A 213 -85.93 -19.65 -24.30
CA SER A 213 -86.99 -20.66 -24.40
C SER A 213 -88.37 -20.00 -24.19
N ASN A 214 -88.77 -19.19 -25.17
CA ASN A 214 -90.11 -18.59 -25.20
C ASN A 214 -91.19 -19.68 -25.28
N GLY A 215 -91.83 -20.05 -24.16
CA GLY A 215 -93.11 -20.77 -24.24
C GLY A 215 -93.53 -21.57 -23.02
N ASP A 216 -92.62 -22.20 -22.29
CA ASP A 216 -92.93 -22.86 -21.03
C ASP A 216 -91.96 -22.33 -19.97
N GLY A 217 -92.50 -21.59 -19.00
CA GLY A 217 -91.73 -21.11 -17.86
C GLY A 217 -90.99 -22.27 -17.20
N PHE A 218 -89.87 -21.98 -16.57
CA PHE A 218 -89.05 -22.95 -15.84
C PHE A 218 -89.90 -23.73 -14.82
N VAL A 219 -90.46 -24.88 -15.22
CA VAL A 219 -91.08 -25.83 -14.31
C VAL A 219 -89.95 -26.69 -13.78
N ILE A 220 -89.60 -26.51 -12.51
CA ILE A 220 -88.73 -27.44 -11.78
C ILE A 220 -89.50 -28.77 -11.71
N ASN A 221 -89.38 -29.61 -12.74
CA ASN A 221 -89.78 -31.01 -12.66
C ASN A 221 -88.81 -31.75 -11.74
N SER A 222 -89.29 -32.80 -11.06
CA SER A 222 -88.50 -33.66 -10.17
C SER A 222 -87.23 -34.22 -10.82
N ASP A 223 -87.21 -34.31 -12.15
CA ASP A 223 -86.08 -34.82 -12.94
C ASP A 223 -84.94 -33.80 -13.08
N ASN A 224 -85.22 -32.49 -12.96
CA ASN A 224 -84.20 -31.43 -12.98
C ASN A 224 -83.48 -31.26 -11.64
N PHE A 225 -84.03 -31.78 -10.54
CA PHE A 225 -83.44 -31.67 -9.19
C PHE A 225 -82.10 -32.43 -9.08
N PHE A 226 -81.97 -33.55 -9.79
CA PHE A 226 -80.71 -34.32 -9.83
C PHE A 226 -79.58 -33.60 -10.58
N LEU A 227 -79.88 -32.63 -11.46
CA LEU A 227 -78.88 -31.88 -12.24
C LEU A 227 -78.30 -30.69 -11.46
N VAL A 228 -79.08 -30.10 -10.55
CA VAL A 228 -78.69 -28.91 -9.77
C VAL A 228 -77.65 -29.26 -8.68
N PHE A 229 -77.74 -30.45 -8.08
CA PHE A 229 -76.84 -30.84 -6.98
C PHE A 229 -75.36 -30.97 -7.39
N PRO A 230 -75.02 -31.59 -8.56
CA PRO A 230 -73.67 -31.54 -9.11
C PRO A 230 -73.19 -30.12 -9.47
N LEU A 231 -74.07 -29.25 -9.99
CA LEU A 231 -73.72 -27.87 -10.35
C LEU A 231 -73.30 -27.06 -9.12
N ILE A 232 -74.08 -27.12 -8.03
CA ILE A 232 -73.75 -26.48 -6.74
C ILE A 232 -72.42 -27.02 -6.19
N SER A 233 -72.21 -28.34 -6.29
CA SER A 233 -70.97 -28.97 -5.81
C SER A 233 -69.74 -28.47 -6.58
N ILE A 234 -69.83 -28.37 -7.91
CA ILE A 234 -68.77 -27.82 -8.76
C ILE A 234 -68.53 -26.34 -8.45
N GLU A 235 -69.58 -25.56 -8.20
CA GLU A 235 -69.49 -24.13 -7.89
C GLU A 235 -68.78 -23.87 -6.56
N ILE A 236 -69.07 -24.67 -5.52
CA ILE A 236 -68.34 -24.60 -4.24
C ILE A 236 -66.85 -24.88 -4.43
N VAL A 237 -66.50 -25.87 -5.25
CA VAL A 237 -65.09 -26.21 -5.56
C VAL A 237 -64.43 -25.06 -6.34
N LEU A 238 -65.11 -24.45 -7.30
CA LEU A 238 -64.60 -23.29 -8.04
C LEU A 238 -64.36 -22.08 -7.12
N ILE A 239 -65.27 -21.80 -6.20
CA ILE A 239 -65.12 -20.73 -5.19
C ILE A 239 -63.91 -21.01 -4.28
N TYR A 240 -63.68 -22.27 -3.89
CA TYR A 240 -62.51 -22.65 -3.10
C TYR A 240 -61.21 -22.35 -3.85
N PHE A 241 -61.09 -22.81 -5.10
CA PHE A 241 -59.91 -22.53 -5.92
C PHE A 241 -59.75 -21.04 -6.21
N PHE A 242 -60.84 -20.30 -6.43
CA PHE A 242 -60.80 -18.84 -6.57
C PHE A 242 -60.20 -18.18 -5.31
N ARG A 243 -60.60 -18.61 -4.10
CA ARG A 243 -60.01 -18.12 -2.85
C ARG A 243 -58.52 -18.42 -2.74
N VAL A 244 -58.10 -19.63 -3.14
CA VAL A 244 -56.67 -20.01 -3.13
C VAL A 244 -55.87 -19.13 -4.08
N VAL A 245 -56.36 -18.90 -5.30
CA VAL A 245 -55.70 -18.02 -6.29
C VAL A 245 -55.67 -16.57 -5.79
N LEU A 246 -56.76 -16.09 -5.19
CA LEU A 246 -56.83 -14.75 -4.61
C LEU A 246 -55.84 -14.56 -3.45
N PHE A 247 -55.70 -15.56 -2.59
CA PHE A 247 -54.74 -15.56 -1.50
C PHE A 247 -53.29 -15.50 -2.01
N ASN A 248 -52.96 -16.35 -2.99
CA ASN A 248 -51.64 -16.34 -3.63
C ASN A 248 -51.35 -15.01 -4.33
N TYR A 249 -52.33 -14.43 -5.04
CA TYR A 249 -52.20 -13.11 -5.65
C TYR A 249 -51.90 -12.02 -4.62
N ARG A 250 -52.65 -11.98 -3.52
CA ARG A 250 -52.41 -11.04 -2.42
C ARG A 250 -51.02 -11.23 -1.79
N SER A 251 -50.58 -12.47 -1.60
CA SER A 251 -49.26 -12.79 -1.06
C SER A 251 -48.13 -12.32 -1.99
N VAL A 252 -48.22 -12.62 -3.30
CA VAL A 252 -47.22 -12.16 -4.28
C VAL A 252 -47.20 -10.64 -4.39
N LYS A 253 -48.36 -9.98 -4.34
CA LYS A 253 -48.42 -8.51 -4.33
C LYS A 253 -47.72 -7.92 -3.10
N GLY A 254 -47.96 -8.47 -1.91
CA GLY A 254 -47.24 -8.05 -0.70
C GLY A 254 -45.72 -8.27 -0.79
N GLN A 255 -45.26 -9.34 -1.43
CA GLN A 255 -43.83 -9.55 -1.70
C GLN A 255 -43.26 -8.49 -2.65
N VAL A 256 -44.01 -8.06 -3.67
CA VAL A 256 -43.59 -6.97 -4.57
C VAL A 256 -43.42 -5.66 -3.81
N ASP A 257 -44.39 -5.30 -2.97
CA ASP A 257 -44.33 -4.06 -2.17
C ASP A 257 -43.11 -4.05 -1.24
N GLN A 258 -42.77 -5.20 -0.62
CA GLN A 258 -41.56 -5.33 0.20
C GLN A 258 -40.26 -5.22 -0.61
N ILE A 259 -40.22 -5.77 -1.83
CA ILE A 259 -39.06 -5.64 -2.72
C ILE A 259 -38.89 -4.19 -3.17
N GLU A 260 -39.99 -3.49 -3.46
CA GLU A 260 -39.97 -2.08 -3.87
C GLU A 260 -39.50 -1.16 -2.75
N LEU A 261 -39.88 -1.43 -1.50
CA LEU A 261 -39.33 -0.75 -0.33
C LEU A 261 -37.81 -0.94 -0.24
N ARG A 262 -37.32 -2.19 -0.35
CA ARG A 262 -35.86 -2.48 -0.30
C ARG A 262 -35.11 -1.82 -1.45
N LYS A 263 -35.69 -1.83 -2.65
CA LYS A 263 -35.17 -1.18 -3.84
C LYS A 263 -35.04 0.34 -3.63
N THR A 264 -36.08 0.96 -3.08
CA THR A 264 -36.09 2.40 -2.73
C THR A 264 -35.06 2.72 -1.67
N LEU A 265 -34.91 1.87 -0.64
CA LEU A 265 -33.86 2.02 0.38
C LEU A 265 -32.46 1.92 -0.22
N CYS A 266 -32.19 0.99 -1.15
CA CYS A 266 -30.88 0.89 -1.81
C CYS A 266 -30.57 2.13 -2.66
N GLN A 267 -31.55 2.64 -3.43
CA GLN A 267 -31.37 3.89 -4.19
C GLN A 267 -31.16 5.08 -3.26
N PHE A 268 -31.95 5.15 -2.20
CA PHE A 268 -31.85 6.17 -1.19
C PHE A 268 -30.47 6.13 -0.53
N ILE A 269 -30.01 5.00 -0.01
CA ILE A 269 -28.68 4.83 0.62
C ILE A 269 -27.56 5.21 -0.34
N GLN A 270 -27.63 4.85 -1.62
CA GLN A 270 -26.62 5.25 -2.59
C GLN A 270 -26.55 6.77 -2.77
N SER A 271 -27.71 7.42 -2.98
CA SER A 271 -27.78 8.89 -3.07
C SER A 271 -27.50 9.60 -1.74
N TYR A 272 -27.84 8.94 -0.63
CA TYR A 272 -27.68 9.42 0.73
C TYR A 272 -26.24 9.32 1.21
N ALA A 273 -25.48 8.29 0.85
CA ALA A 273 -24.05 8.22 1.16
C ALA A 273 -23.30 9.40 0.51
N GLU A 274 -23.64 9.72 -0.75
CA GLU A 274 -23.11 10.88 -1.48
C GLU A 274 -23.55 12.23 -0.87
N TYR A 275 -24.78 12.30 -0.35
CA TYR A 275 -25.38 13.54 0.18
C TYR A 275 -25.07 13.79 1.66
N SER A 276 -25.11 12.76 2.50
CA SER A 276 -24.84 12.80 3.95
C SER A 276 -23.38 13.15 4.24
N GLY A 277 -22.43 12.70 3.42
CA GLY A 277 -21.02 13.11 3.55
C GLY A 277 -20.82 14.63 3.36
N LYS A 278 -21.68 15.28 2.57
CA LYS A 278 -21.68 16.73 2.34
C LYS A 278 -22.46 17.48 3.43
N ILE A 279 -23.63 16.97 3.84
CA ILE A 279 -24.53 17.65 4.79
C ILE A 279 -24.20 17.43 6.26
N LYS A 280 -23.59 16.29 6.68
CA LYS A 280 -23.15 16.08 8.08
C LYS A 280 -22.18 17.16 8.57
N LYS A 281 -21.47 17.81 7.66
CA LYS A 281 -20.56 18.94 7.98
C LYS A 281 -21.29 20.27 8.20
N GLN A 282 -22.53 20.40 7.74
CA GLN A 282 -23.32 21.63 7.80
C GLN A 282 -24.51 21.56 8.77
N ASP A 283 -25.26 20.46 8.81
CA ASP A 283 -26.44 20.35 9.69
C ASP A 283 -26.82 18.89 10.02
N SER A 284 -26.26 18.36 11.10
CA SER A 284 -26.45 16.97 11.57
C SER A 284 -27.85 16.69 12.10
N GLY A 285 -28.54 17.68 12.69
CA GLY A 285 -29.80 17.47 13.40
C GLY A 285 -31.02 17.32 12.49
N SER A 286 -31.01 17.99 11.34
CA SER A 286 -32.06 17.87 10.32
C SER A 286 -32.00 16.52 9.58
N LEU A 287 -30.78 15.98 9.42
CA LEU A 287 -30.53 14.68 8.80
C LEU A 287 -31.09 13.53 9.63
N GLU A 288 -30.85 13.55 10.95
CA GLU A 288 -31.31 12.52 11.88
C GLU A 288 -32.84 12.46 11.99
N LYS A 289 -33.52 13.61 11.94
CA LYS A 289 -35.00 13.67 11.88
C LYS A 289 -35.55 13.12 10.57
N PHE A 290 -34.87 13.40 9.45
CA PHE A 290 -35.25 12.88 8.14
C PHE A 290 -35.03 11.36 8.05
N GLU A 291 -33.90 10.86 8.54
CA GLU A 291 -33.63 9.42 8.67
C GLU A 291 -34.71 8.73 9.50
N ASN A 292 -35.07 9.29 10.66
CA ASN A 292 -36.14 8.74 11.49
C ASN A 292 -37.50 8.74 10.78
N LEU A 293 -37.79 9.74 9.94
CA LEU A 293 -39.04 9.80 9.16
C LEU A 293 -39.07 8.74 8.04
N ILE A 294 -37.96 8.54 7.34
CA ILE A 294 -37.85 7.61 6.19
C ILE A 294 -37.68 6.15 6.64
N PHE A 295 -36.97 5.90 7.75
CA PHE A 295 -36.71 4.56 8.28
C PHE A 295 -37.68 4.13 9.39
N SER A 296 -38.57 5.01 9.86
CA SER A 296 -39.69 4.57 10.71
C SER A 296 -40.52 3.56 9.92
N GLY A 297 -40.56 2.32 10.43
CA GLY A 297 -41.08 1.18 9.69
C GLY A 297 -42.51 1.38 9.23
N VAL A 298 -42.75 1.28 7.91
CA VAL A 298 -44.08 0.97 7.38
C VAL A 298 -44.37 -0.46 7.80
N LEU A 299 -45.09 -0.59 8.92
CA LEU A 299 -45.42 -1.86 9.57
C LEU A 299 -45.98 -2.86 8.54
N SER A 300 -45.16 -3.88 8.28
CA SER A 300 -45.50 -5.05 7.50
C SER A 300 -46.03 -6.12 8.46
N ASP A 301 -47.33 -6.11 8.73
CA ASP A 301 -48.03 -7.30 9.21
C ASP A 301 -49.25 -7.56 8.31
N PRO A 302 -49.13 -8.44 7.28
CA PRO A 302 -50.25 -8.77 6.40
C PRO A 302 -51.39 -9.53 7.13
N GLY A 303 -51.21 -9.92 8.39
CA GLY A 303 -52.25 -10.50 9.25
C GLY A 303 -53.03 -9.50 10.10
N LYS A 304 -52.61 -8.23 10.14
CA LYS A 304 -53.32 -7.13 10.81
C LYS A 304 -53.50 -5.99 9.82
N ILE A 305 -54.54 -6.08 9.01
CA ILE A 305 -55.14 -4.88 8.42
C ILE A 305 -56.02 -4.32 9.54
N PRO A 306 -55.63 -3.26 10.29
CA PRO A 306 -56.65 -2.48 10.95
C PRO A 306 -57.46 -1.88 9.81
N SER A 307 -58.75 -2.15 9.85
CA SER A 307 -59.76 -1.41 9.10
C SER A 307 -59.30 0.03 8.89
N THR A 308 -59.27 0.49 7.63
CA THR A 308 -58.94 1.85 7.21
C THR A 308 -59.83 2.95 7.83
N TYR A 309 -60.60 2.63 8.88
CA TYR A 309 -61.44 3.52 9.67
C TYR A 309 -60.80 4.04 10.96
N ASP A 310 -59.77 3.40 11.53
CA ASP A 310 -59.18 3.86 12.81
C ASP A 310 -58.25 5.08 12.65
N GLY A 311 -57.80 5.40 11.43
CA GLY A 311 -56.99 6.60 11.16
C GLY A 311 -57.77 7.93 11.22
N LEU A 312 -59.11 7.87 11.16
CA LEU A 312 -59.96 9.07 11.31
C LEU A 312 -60.14 9.48 12.77
N GLU A 313 -59.98 8.54 13.71
CA GLU A 313 -60.12 8.82 15.14
C GLU A 313 -58.93 9.64 15.67
N SER A 314 -57.71 9.33 15.20
CA SER A 314 -56.49 10.11 15.51
C SER A 314 -56.50 11.52 14.88
N LEU A 315 -57.13 11.69 13.71
CA LEU A 315 -57.33 13.01 13.10
C LEU A 315 -58.44 13.80 13.80
N SER A 316 -59.45 13.13 14.37
CA SER A 316 -60.51 13.77 15.17
C SER A 316 -59.96 14.33 16.49
N GLU A 317 -59.03 13.64 17.14
CA GLU A 317 -58.34 14.13 18.35
C GLU A 317 -57.42 15.32 18.05
N LEU A 318 -56.68 15.29 16.93
CA LEU A 318 -55.84 16.42 16.49
C LEU A 318 -56.68 17.66 16.16
N ILE A 319 -57.82 17.51 15.48
CA ILE A 319 -58.72 18.63 15.16
C ILE A 319 -59.38 19.22 16.42
N LYS A 320 -59.69 18.40 17.43
CA LYS A 320 -60.19 18.86 18.73
C LYS A 320 -59.14 19.61 19.54
N SER A 321 -57.86 19.23 19.48
CA SER A 321 -56.78 19.96 20.18
C SER A 321 -56.43 21.34 19.61
N THR A 322 -56.91 21.67 18.41
CA THR A 322 -56.71 22.97 17.75
C THR A 322 -57.93 23.90 17.78
N ARG A 323 -59.02 23.47 18.43
CA ARG A 323 -60.20 24.30 18.72
C ARG A 323 -60.58 24.12 20.19
N GLY A 324 -59.77 24.70 21.07
CA GLY A 324 -59.97 24.75 22.52
C GLY A 324 -58.92 25.63 23.15
#